data_AF-A0A6N3DUY3-F1
#
_entry.id   AF-A0A6N3DUY3-F1
#
_cell.length_a   1.000
_cell.length_b   1.000
_cell.length_c   1.000
_cell.angle_alpha   90.00
_cell.angle_beta   90.00
_cell.angle_gamma   90.00
#
_symmetry.space_group_name_H-M   'P 1'
#
loop_
_entity.id
_entity.type
_entity.pdbx_description
1 polymer ?
#
loop_
_entity_poly.entity_id
_entity_poly.type
_entity_poly.pdbx_seq_one_letter_code
_entity_poly.pdbx_strand_id
1 'polypeptide(L)'
;MGFLNKLKEVASDGVNNIITSLPAKSVLVKQVASVNYENMLVSVNTLEESVPASKSLIAPIQLLNEASAAYNQSQSENKDEEFINYIIENIDADKVLCEIEPVIQYIPNGNYIVMLLRFVINLKSKK
;
A
#
# COMPACT_ATOMS: atom_id res chain seq x y z
N MET A 1 -12.40 20.04 3.57
CA MET A 1 -11.99 19.28 2.37
C MET A 1 -11.48 17.92 2.80
N GLY A 2 -12.01 16.84 2.20
CA GLY A 2 -11.70 15.46 2.61
C GLY A 2 -10.24 15.11 2.38
N PHE A 3 -9.67 14.27 3.23
CA PHE A 3 -8.29 13.80 3.18
C PHE A 3 -7.87 13.29 1.78
N LEU A 4 -8.81 12.69 1.03
CA LEU A 4 -8.62 12.27 -0.36
C LEU A 4 -8.30 13.42 -1.33
N ASN A 5 -8.85 14.61 -1.11
CA ASN A 5 -8.50 15.80 -1.91
C ASN A 5 -7.10 16.30 -1.58
N LYS A 6 -6.66 16.20 -0.31
CA LYS A 6 -5.27 16.51 0.06
C LYS A 6 -4.29 15.52 -0.58
N LEU A 7 -4.62 14.23 -0.64
CA LEU A 7 -3.78 13.26 -1.35
C LEU A 7 -3.69 13.54 -2.85
N LYS A 8 -4.78 13.99 -3.48
CA LYS A 8 -4.80 14.36 -4.91
C LYS A 8 -4.02 15.64 -5.21
N GLU A 9 -4.11 16.67 -4.37
CA GLU A 9 -3.27 17.87 -4.48
C GLU A 9 -1.78 17.54 -4.33
N VAL A 10 -1.45 16.60 -3.45
CA VAL A 10 -0.06 16.25 -3.13
C VAL A 10 0.56 15.27 -4.12
N ALA A 11 -0.26 14.52 -4.86
CA ALA A 11 0.22 13.78 -6.02
C ALA A 11 0.74 14.71 -7.14
N SER A 12 0.29 15.97 -7.16
CA SER A 12 0.80 17.02 -8.07
C SER A 12 2.09 17.66 -7.54
N ASP A 13 2.19 17.87 -6.22
CA ASP A 13 3.36 18.47 -5.56
C ASP A 13 4.17 17.41 -4.81
N GLY A 14 4.95 16.62 -5.54
CA GLY A 14 6.05 15.80 -5.01
C GLY A 14 5.79 15.11 -3.66
N VAL A 15 5.22 13.89 -3.74
CA VAL A 15 4.93 12.92 -2.65
C VAL A 15 5.96 12.85 -1.50
N ASN A 16 7.20 13.26 -1.74
CA ASN A 16 8.33 13.21 -0.80
C ASN A 16 8.16 14.04 0.49
N ASN A 17 7.45 15.16 0.46
CA ASN A 17 7.39 16.12 1.58
C ASN A 17 6.33 15.81 2.66
N ILE A 18 5.31 15.01 2.36
CA ILE A 18 4.29 14.64 3.38
C ILE A 18 4.74 13.45 4.22
N ILE A 19 5.50 12.52 3.64
CA ILE A 19 5.93 11.27 4.28
C ILE A 19 6.92 11.51 5.44
N THR A 20 7.61 12.66 5.49
CA THR A 20 8.68 12.94 6.47
C THR A 20 8.22 13.43 7.84
N SER A 21 6.97 13.84 8.03
CA SER A 21 6.48 14.21 9.37
C SER A 21 5.90 12.97 10.07
N LEU A 22 6.44 12.62 11.25
CA LEU A 22 5.98 11.50 12.09
C LEU A 22 4.43 11.44 12.27
N PRO A 23 3.71 12.57 12.40
CA PRO A 23 2.24 12.58 12.43
C PRO A 23 1.59 12.10 11.13
N ALA A 24 2.17 12.43 9.97
CA ALA A 24 1.66 11.99 8.67
C ALA A 24 1.94 10.49 8.42
N LYS A 25 3.07 9.96 8.90
CA LYS A 25 3.41 8.54 8.79
C LYS A 25 2.41 7.65 9.54
N SER A 26 2.09 8.00 10.79
CA SER A 26 1.10 7.29 11.62
C SER A 26 -0.31 7.33 11.00
N VAL A 27 -0.72 8.50 10.48
CA VAL A 27 -2.01 8.65 9.79
C VAL A 27 -2.08 7.76 8.55
N LEU A 28 -1.01 7.70 7.76
CA LEU A 28 -0.94 6.82 6.59
C LEU A 28 -0.99 5.35 7.00
N VAL A 29 -0.21 4.93 8.01
CA VAL A 29 -0.24 3.54 8.52
C VAL A 29 -1.65 3.12 8.94
N LYS A 30 -2.35 3.96 9.71
CA LYS A 30 -3.74 3.68 10.13
C LYS A 30 -4.69 3.57 8.96
N GLN A 31 -4.50 4.36 7.90
CA GLN A 31 -5.32 4.27 6.71
C GLN A 31 -5.07 2.99 5.92
N VAL A 32 -3.79 2.65 5.71
CA VAL A 32 -3.39 1.39 5.08
C VAL A 32 -3.99 0.23 5.88
N ALA A 33 -3.83 0.22 7.20
CA ALA A 33 -4.34 -0.82 8.09
C ALA A 33 -5.89 -0.89 8.20
N SER A 34 -6.60 0.16 7.75
CA SER A 34 -8.07 0.20 7.74
C SER A 34 -8.69 -0.32 6.44
N VAL A 35 -7.88 -0.62 5.43
CA VAL A 35 -8.39 -1.07 4.13
C VAL A 35 -8.88 -2.50 4.20
N ASN A 36 -10.03 -2.75 3.57
CA ASN A 36 -10.53 -4.09 3.34
C ASN A 36 -9.78 -4.71 2.15
N TYR A 37 -8.71 -5.44 2.45
CA TYR A 37 -7.89 -6.13 1.47
C TYR A 37 -8.53 -7.41 0.92
N GLU A 38 -9.50 -8.00 1.62
CA GLU A 38 -10.21 -9.20 1.16
C GLU A 38 -10.97 -8.93 -0.15
N ASN A 39 -11.71 -7.81 -0.21
CA ASN A 39 -12.41 -7.40 -1.43
C ASN A 39 -11.44 -7.13 -2.59
N MET A 40 -10.27 -6.56 -2.28
CA MET A 40 -9.22 -6.33 -3.27
C MET A 40 -8.63 -7.65 -3.78
N LEU A 41 -8.40 -8.61 -2.88
CA LEU A 41 -7.89 -9.93 -3.22
C LEU A 41 -8.85 -10.72 -4.13
N VAL A 42 -10.15 -10.71 -3.82
CA VAL A 42 -11.19 -11.32 -4.69
C VAL A 42 -11.16 -10.70 -6.10
N SER A 43 -11.04 -9.37 -6.17
CA SER A 43 -10.99 -8.64 -7.44
C SER A 43 -9.76 -9.01 -8.27
N VAL A 44 -8.59 -9.09 -7.64
CA VAL A 44 -7.33 -9.44 -8.32
C VAL A 44 -7.32 -10.90 -8.78
N ASN A 45 -7.83 -11.83 -7.96
CA ASN A 45 -7.95 -13.25 -8.31
C ASN A 45 -8.88 -13.46 -9.51
N THR A 46 -9.99 -12.73 -9.57
CA THR A 46 -10.91 -12.81 -10.72
C THR A 46 -10.28 -12.22 -11.99
N LEU A 47 -9.39 -11.24 -11.84
CA LEU A 47 -8.73 -10.58 -12.96
C LEU A 47 -7.57 -11.42 -13.54
N GLU A 48 -6.94 -12.30 -12.74
CA GLU A 48 -5.75 -13.08 -13.12
C GLU A 48 -5.90 -13.78 -14.49
N GLU A 49 -7.06 -14.35 -14.77
CA GLU A 49 -7.32 -15.06 -16.04
C GLU A 49 -7.26 -14.13 -17.27
N SER A 50 -7.62 -12.86 -17.08
CA SER A 50 -7.69 -11.85 -18.16
C SER A 50 -6.48 -10.90 -18.18
N VAL A 51 -5.83 -10.70 -17.04
CA VAL A 51 -4.64 -9.84 -16.87
C VAL A 51 -3.61 -10.60 -16.04
N PRO A 52 -2.81 -11.50 -16.64
CA PRO A 52 -1.89 -12.37 -15.90
C PRO A 52 -0.89 -11.62 -15.00
N ALA A 53 -0.52 -10.39 -15.39
CA ALA A 53 0.37 -9.54 -14.60
C ALA A 53 -0.24 -9.10 -13.25
N SER A 54 -1.57 -9.13 -13.08
CA SER A 54 -2.21 -8.82 -11.80
C SER A 54 -1.88 -9.84 -10.71
N LYS A 55 -1.45 -11.07 -11.08
CA LYS A 55 -1.05 -12.13 -10.13
C LYS A 55 0.04 -11.68 -9.17
N SER A 56 0.91 -10.77 -9.61
CA SER A 56 1.98 -10.16 -8.81
C SER A 56 1.48 -9.44 -7.55
N LEU A 57 0.19 -9.04 -7.54
CA LEU A 57 -0.44 -8.33 -6.43
C LEU A 57 -0.98 -9.25 -5.34
N ILE A 58 -1.20 -10.53 -5.63
CA ILE A 58 -1.86 -11.47 -4.70
C ILE A 58 -1.07 -11.55 -3.39
N ALA A 59 0.22 -11.86 -3.46
CA ALA A 59 1.07 -11.98 -2.27
C ALA A 59 1.22 -10.66 -1.49
N PRO A 60 1.50 -9.50 -2.13
CA PRO A 60 1.48 -8.21 -1.45
C PRO A 60 0.16 -7.86 -0.75
N ILE A 61 -1.00 -8.14 -1.39
CA ILE A 61 -2.32 -7.87 -0.81
C ILE A 61 -2.58 -8.79 0.40
N GLN A 62 -2.21 -10.07 0.31
CA GLN A 62 -2.32 -11.00 1.43
C GLN A 62 -1.46 -10.55 2.62
N LEU A 63 -0.20 -10.18 2.37
CA LEU A 63 0.69 -9.64 3.41
C LEU A 63 0.13 -8.36 4.04
N LEU A 64 -0.42 -7.44 3.24
CA LEU A 64 -1.06 -6.23 3.76
C LEU A 64 -2.30 -6.56 4.60
N ASN A 65 -3.10 -7.55 4.21
CA ASN A 65 -4.24 -8.00 4.99
C ASN A 65 -3.81 -8.56 6.36
N GLU A 66 -2.82 -9.45 6.37
CA GLU A 66 -2.27 -10.05 7.59
C GLU A 66 -1.63 -9.01 8.50
N ALA A 67 -0.80 -8.13 7.93
CA ALA A 67 -0.17 -7.04 8.67
C ALA A 67 -1.21 -6.08 9.26
N SER A 68 -2.28 -5.79 8.53
CA SER A 68 -3.37 -4.92 8.98
C SER A 68 -4.15 -5.55 10.13
N ALA A 69 -4.44 -6.84 10.04
CA ALA A 69 -5.08 -7.58 11.12
C ALA A 69 -4.22 -7.58 12.39
N ALA A 70 -2.92 -7.87 12.26
CA ALA A 70 -1.97 -7.83 13.37
C ALA A 70 -1.87 -6.42 13.99
N TYR A 71 -1.78 -5.38 13.16
CA TYR A 71 -1.73 -3.98 13.59
C TYR A 71 -2.97 -3.59 14.40
N ASN A 72 -4.16 -3.96 13.93
CA ASN A 72 -5.42 -3.61 14.57
C ASN A 72 -5.62 -4.33 15.91
N GLN A 73 -5.03 -5.51 16.09
CA GLN A 73 -5.08 -6.27 17.35
C GLN A 73 -3.94 -5.91 18.32
N SER A 74 -2.85 -5.33 17.81
CA SER A 74 -1.66 -5.01 18.60
C SER A 74 -1.93 -3.96 19.68
N GLN A 75 -1.43 -4.24 20.88
CA GLN A 75 -1.37 -3.33 22.03
C GLN A 75 0.02 -2.70 22.18
N SER A 76 0.96 -2.95 21.24
CA SER A 76 2.30 -2.37 21.26
C SER A 76 2.23 -0.85 21.09
N GLU A 77 3.02 -0.13 21.89
CA GLU A 77 3.23 1.31 21.71
C GLU A 77 3.95 1.61 20.39
N ASN A 78 4.71 0.64 19.85
CA ASN A 78 5.50 0.77 18.63
C ASN A 78 4.85 0.12 17.40
N LYS A 79 3.56 -0.24 17.47
CA LYS A 79 2.87 -0.97 16.40
C LYS A 79 2.94 -0.33 15.01
N ASP A 80 3.02 1.00 14.93
CA ASP A 80 3.19 1.71 13.66
C ASP A 80 4.53 1.34 13.01
N GLU A 81 5.62 1.33 13.78
CA GLU A 81 6.95 0.97 13.31
C GLU A 81 7.07 -0.52 12.99
N GLU A 82 6.48 -1.38 13.81
CA GLU A 82 6.41 -2.83 13.57
C GLU A 82 5.72 -3.13 12.25
N PHE A 83 4.56 -2.51 11.99
CA PHE A 83 3.84 -2.64 10.73
C PHE A 83 4.68 -2.17 9.54
N ILE A 84 5.31 -1.01 9.66
CA ILE A 84 6.16 -0.44 8.60
C ILE A 84 7.35 -1.35 8.29
N ASN A 85 8.04 -1.85 9.32
CA ASN A 85 9.18 -2.73 9.15
C ASN A 85 8.75 -4.03 8.47
N TYR A 86 7.63 -4.60 8.91
CA TYR A 86 7.09 -5.82 8.33
C TYR A 86 6.78 -5.67 6.84
N ILE A 87 6.07 -4.60 6.42
CA ILE A 87 5.74 -4.42 5.00
C ILE A 87 6.97 -4.10 4.14
N ILE A 88 7.96 -3.37 4.66
CA ILE A 88 9.22 -3.07 3.93
C ILE A 88 10.02 -4.36 3.70
N GLU A 89 10.08 -5.24 4.70
CA GLU A 89 10.90 -6.45 4.66
C GLU A 89 10.28 -7.55 3.79
N ASN A 90 8.95 -7.59 3.69
CA ASN A 90 8.24 -8.70 3.05
C ASN A 90 7.61 -8.34 1.69
N ILE A 91 7.49 -7.06 1.34
CA ILE A 91 6.94 -6.63 0.04
C ILE A 91 8.05 -6.10 -0.86
N ASP A 92 8.32 -6.80 -1.96
CA ASP A 92 9.17 -6.30 -3.04
C ASP A 92 8.41 -5.31 -3.93
N ALA A 93 8.18 -4.12 -3.39
CA ALA A 93 7.31 -3.13 -4.00
C ALA A 93 7.82 -2.60 -5.35
N ASP A 94 9.14 -2.55 -5.56
CA ASP A 94 9.74 -2.14 -6.83
C ASP A 94 9.43 -3.15 -7.94
N LYS A 95 9.63 -4.45 -7.65
CA LYS A 95 9.32 -5.52 -8.60
C LYS A 95 7.83 -5.56 -8.94
N VAL A 96 6.96 -5.52 -7.93
CA VAL A 96 5.51 -5.56 -8.12
C VAL A 96 5.03 -4.35 -8.93
N LEU A 97 5.55 -3.15 -8.64
CA LEU A 97 5.20 -1.94 -9.39
C LEU A 97 5.59 -2.07 -10.87
N CYS A 98 6.80 -2.57 -11.16
CA CYS A 98 7.27 -2.79 -12.52
C CYS A 98 6.38 -3.79 -13.30
N GLU A 99 5.91 -4.85 -12.63
CA GLU A 99 5.06 -5.87 -13.25
C GLU A 99 3.64 -5.36 -13.57
N ILE A 100 3.06 -4.50 -12.72
CA ILE A 100 1.68 -4.03 -12.89
C ILE A 100 1.54 -2.73 -13.68
N GLU A 101 2.60 -1.91 -13.77
CA GLU A 101 2.55 -0.59 -14.40
C GLU A 101 1.97 -0.62 -15.83
N PRO A 102 2.32 -1.60 -16.70
CA PRO A 102 1.76 -1.70 -18.05
C PRO A 102 0.25 -1.99 -18.09
N VAL A 103 -0.30 -2.59 -17.03
CA VAL A 103 -1.68 -3.09 -16.99
C VAL A 103 -2.55 -2.37 -15.96
N ILE A 104 -2.04 -1.32 -15.32
CA ILE A 104 -2.66 -0.73 -14.13
C ILE A 104 -4.09 -0.21 -14.36
N GLN A 105 -4.37 0.27 -15.58
CA GLN A 105 -5.70 0.75 -15.98
C GLN A 105 -6.78 -0.34 -15.96
N TYR A 106 -6.38 -1.61 -16.04
CA TYR A 106 -7.28 -2.77 -16.01
C TYR A 106 -7.46 -3.33 -14.60
N ILE A 107 -6.65 -2.88 -13.64
CA ILE A 107 -6.67 -3.37 -12.27
C ILE A 107 -7.65 -2.52 -11.44
N PRO A 108 -8.68 -3.13 -10.83
CA PRO A 108 -9.57 -2.43 -9.91
C PRO A 108 -8.77 -1.76 -8.78
N ASN A 109 -9.03 -0.48 -8.55
CA ASN A 109 -8.28 0.34 -7.58
C ASN A 109 -6.76 0.42 -7.87
N GLY A 110 -6.32 0.22 -9.12
CA GLY A 110 -4.91 0.24 -9.50
C GLY A 110 -4.15 1.49 -9.02
N ASN A 111 -4.76 2.67 -9.11
CA ASN A 111 -4.15 3.92 -8.61
C ASN A 111 -3.85 3.87 -7.10
N TYR A 112 -4.73 3.25 -6.31
CA TYR A 112 -4.51 3.08 -4.87
C TYR A 112 -3.38 2.09 -4.59
N ILE A 113 -3.31 0.98 -5.35
CA ILE A 113 -2.23 -0.01 -5.26
C ILE A 113 -0.87 0.63 -5.58
N VAL A 114 -0.78 1.41 -6.66
CA VAL A 114 0.44 2.14 -7.01
C VAL A 114 0.84 3.10 -5.90
N MET A 115 -0.11 3.82 -5.31
CA MET A 115 0.15 4.70 -4.18
C MET A 115 0.74 3.93 -2.99
N LEU A 116 0.18 2.76 -2.65
CA LEU A 116 0.68 1.90 -1.58
C LEU A 116 2.10 1.38 -1.86
N LEU A 117 2.37 0.87 -3.06
CA LEU A 117 3.69 0.37 -3.42
C LEU A 117 4.74 1.49 -3.38
N ARG A 118 4.41 2.67 -3.91
CA ARG A 118 5.27 3.86 -3.81
C ARG A 118 5.48 4.31 -2.36
N PHE A 119 4.48 4.16 -1.50
CA PHE A 119 4.64 4.42 -0.07
C PHE A 119 5.66 3.46 0.56
N VAL A 120 5.57 2.15 0.29
CA VAL A 120 6.53 1.15 0.77
C VAL A 120 7.96 1.45 0.27
N ILE A 121 8.12 1.78 -1.02
CA ILE A 121 9.43 2.14 -1.61
C ILE A 121 10.03 3.38 -0.90
N ASN A 122 9.20 4.41 -0.67
CA ASN A 122 9.62 5.63 0.03
C ASN A 122 10.03 5.37 1.48
N LEU A 123 9.36 4.42 2.16
CA LEU A 123 9.74 4.02 3.51
C LEU A 123 11.08 3.29 3.53
N LYS A 124 11.32 2.40 2.54
CA LYS A 124 12.58 1.66 2.39
C LYS A 124 13.77 2.58 2.11
N SER A 125 13.59 3.59 1.27
CA SER A 125 14.65 4.57 0.93
C SER A 125 15.04 5.51 2.08
N LYS A 126 14.26 5.54 3.17
CA LYS A 126 14.47 6.40 4.34
C LYS A 126 14.92 5.63 5.60
N LYS A 127 15.11 4.32 5.51
CA LYS A 127 15.86 3.52 6.51
C LYS A 127 17.36 3.78 6.32
#